data_AF-A0A662BK26-F1
#
_entry.id   AF-A0A662BK26-F1
#
_cell.length_a   1.000
_cell.length_b   1.000
_cell.length_c   1.000
_cell.angle_alpha   90.00
_cell.angle_beta   90.00
_cell.angle_gamma   90.00
#
_symmetry.space_group_name_H-M   'P 1'
#
loop_
_entity.id
_entity.type
_entity.pdbx_description
1 polymer ?
#
loop_
_entity_poly.entity_id
_entity_poly.type
_entity_poly.pdbx_seq_one_letter_code
_entity_poly.pdbx_strand_id
1 'polypeptide(L)' 'MSPRTEKQFEEIRKEKRAIIMEAAIEVFAEKNFMGASVSMITKKAGVSKGLL' A
#
# COMPACT_ATOMS: atom_id res chain seq x y z
N MET A 1 -6.25 13.45 22.31
CA MET A 1 -6.21 13.68 20.85
C MET A 1 -7.65 13.83 20.37
N SER A 2 -7.94 14.82 19.52
CA SER A 2 -9.24 14.90 18.85
C SER A 2 -9.33 13.80 17.77
N PRO A 3 -10.50 13.15 17.61
CA PRO A 3 -10.68 12.14 16.56
C PRO A 3 -10.49 12.76 15.18
N ARG A 4 -9.92 12.00 14.26
CA ARG A 4 -9.78 12.43 12.85
C ARG A 4 -11.15 12.59 12.22
N THR A 5 -11.25 13.56 11.34
CA THR A 5 -12.43 13.78 10.48
C THR A 5 -12.45 12.80 9.32
N GLU A 6 -13.61 12.62 8.70
CA GLU A 6 -13.78 11.78 7.51
C GLU A 6 -12.83 12.19 6.38
N LYS A 7 -12.67 13.50 6.14
CA LYS A 7 -11.74 14.04 5.13
C LYS A 7 -10.29 13.63 5.40
N GLN A 8 -9.86 13.70 6.66
CA GLN A 8 -8.52 13.26 7.04
C GLN A 8 -8.34 11.75 6.83
N PHE A 9 -9.37 10.94 7.08
CA PHE A 9 -9.31 9.50 6.77
C PHE A 9 -9.27 9.23 5.26
N GLU A 10 -9.95 10.02 4.44
CA GLU A 10 -9.87 9.91 2.98
C GLU A 10 -8.48 10.26 2.45
N GLU A 11 -7.88 11.35 2.94
CA GLU A 11 -6.51 11.75 2.58
C GLU A 11 -5.50 10.66 2.93
N ILE A 12 -5.57 10.11 4.14
CA ILE A 12 -4.72 9.00 4.57
C ILE A 12 -4.91 7.79 3.64
N ARG A 13 -6.16 7.43 3.31
CA ARG A 13 -6.43 6.29 2.41
C ARG A 13 -5.88 6.52 1.00
N LYS A 14 -5.99 7.74 0.46
CA LYS A 14 -5.42 8.10 -0.85
C LYS A 14 -3.90 7.98 -0.84
N GLU A 15 -3.25 8.52 0.19
CA GLU A 15 -1.79 8.44 0.35
C GLU A 15 -1.32 6.99 0.44
N LYS A 16 -1.94 6.17 1.29
CA LYS A 16 -1.57 4.76 1.43
C LYS A 16 -1.79 3.95 0.15
N ARG A 17 -2.87 4.23 -0.59
CA ARG A 17 -3.12 3.59 -1.87
C ARG A 17 -2.04 3.91 -2.90
N ALA A 18 -1.55 5.15 -2.94
CA ALA A 18 -0.46 5.53 -3.85
C ALA A 18 0.83 4.74 -3.55
N ILE A 19 1.22 4.67 -2.27
CA ILE A 19 2.42 3.92 -1.82
C ILE A 19 2.31 2.44 -2.18
N ILE A 20 1.15 1.83 -1.94
CA ILE A 20 0.90 0.42 -2.26
C ILE A 20 1.01 0.19 -3.79
N MET A 21 0.46 1.10 -4.59
CA MET A 21 0.49 0.97 -6.05
C MET A 21 1.92 1.06 -6.59
N GLU A 22 2.71 2.01 -6.11
CA GLU A 22 4.11 2.18 -6.49
C GLU A 22 4.93 0.93 -6.13
N ALA A 23 4.80 0.43 -4.90
CA ALA A 23 5.45 -0.80 -4.47
C ALA A 23 5.02 -2.02 -5.31
N ALA A 24 3.74 -2.11 -5.70
CA ALA A 24 3.25 -3.19 -6.55
C ALA A 24 3.90 -3.17 -7.93
N ILE A 25 4.00 -1.99 -8.56
CA ILE A 25 4.66 -1.82 -9.86
C ILE A 25 6.10 -2.32 -9.78
N GLU A 26 6.85 -1.91 -8.76
CA GLU A 26 8.24 -2.33 -8.61
C GLU A 26 8.37 -3.84 -8.38
N VAL A 27 7.51 -4.43 -7.53
CA VAL A 27 7.53 -5.88 -7.27
C VAL A 27 7.20 -6.65 -8.54
N PHE A 28 6.21 -6.20 -9.32
CA PHE A 28 5.89 -6.83 -10.61
C PHE A 28 7.01 -6.67 -11.62
N ALA A 29 7.72 -5.53 -11.65
CA ALA A 29 8.87 -5.34 -12.52
C ALA A 29 10.03 -6.29 -12.18
N GLU A 30 10.27 -6.55 -10.89
CA GLU A 30 11.34 -7.45 -10.43
C GLU A 30 10.99 -8.94 -10.53
N LYS A 31 9.73 -9.30 -10.27
CA LYS A 31 9.31 -10.69 -10.04
C LYS A 31 8.36 -11.24 -11.10
N ASN A 32 7.94 -10.42 -12.07
CA ASN A 32 6.76 -10.64 -12.93
C ASN A 32 5.46 -10.79 -12.10
N PHE A 33 4.32 -10.88 -12.79
CA PHE A 33 3.02 -10.97 -12.11
C PHE A 33 2.86 -12.25 -11.27
N MET A 34 3.28 -13.40 -11.79
CA MET A 34 3.12 -14.71 -11.14
C MET A 34 4.07 -14.90 -9.94
N GLY A 35 5.26 -14.29 -9.99
CA GLY A 35 6.24 -14.35 -8.91
C GLY A 35 6.01 -13.35 -7.78
N ALA A 36 5.09 -12.41 -7.97
CA ALA A 36 4.75 -11.40 -6.96
C ALA A 36 3.72 -11.93 -5.95
N SER A 37 3.79 -11.43 -4.72
CA SER A 37 2.80 -11.74 -3.69
C SER A 37 2.41 -10.50 -2.90
N VAL A 38 1.21 -10.52 -2.31
CA VAL A 38 0.72 -9.47 -1.40
C VAL A 38 1.70 -9.21 -0.25
N SER A 39 2.35 -10.25 0.27
CA SER A 39 3.42 -10.13 1.27
C SER A 39 4.62 -9.33 0.78
N MET A 40 5.04 -9.52 -0.47
CA MET A 40 6.17 -8.79 -1.03
C MET A 40 5.81 -7.31 -1.23
N ILE A 41 4.61 -7.04 -1.76
CA ILE A 41 4.11 -5.68 -1.97
C ILE A 41 4.00 -4.93 -0.64
N THR A 42 3.36 -5.54 0.37
CA THR A 42 3.21 -4.93 1.70
C THR A 42 4.53 -4.71 2.42
N LYS A 43 5.48 -5.67 2.31
CA LYS A 43 6.83 -5.53 2.84
C LYS A 43 7.58 -4.38 2.17
N LYS A 44 7.45 -4.23 0.84
CA LYS A 44 8.10 -3.15 0.09
C LYS A 44 7.46 -1.78 0.36
N ALA A 45 6.14 -1.72 0.45
CA ALA A 45 5.37 -0.52 0.82
C ALA A 45 5.52 -0.10 2.29
N GLY A 46 6.11 -0.95 3.16
CA GLY A 46 6.25 -0.66 4.58
C GLY A 46 4.90 -0.62 5.34
N VAL A 47 3.90 -1.38 4.88
CA VAL A 47 2.56 -1.40 5.46
C VAL A 47 2.17 -2.80 5.94
N SER A 48 1.20 -2.88 6.85
CA SER A 48 0.64 -4.16 7.27
C SER A 48 -0.32 -4.71 6.21
N LYS A 49 -0.48 -6.04 6.16
CA LYS A 49 -1.42 -6.69 5.24
C LYS A 49 -2.87 -6.25 5.44
N GLY A 50 -3.28 -5.91 6.67
CA GLY A 50 -4.64 -5.46 6.97
C GLY A 50 -4.96 -4.05 6.48
N LEU A 51 -3.98 -3.33 5.92
CA LEU A 51 -4.19 -2.03 5.28
C LEU A 51 -4.62 -2.16 3.80
N LEU A 52 -4.28 -3.29 3.17
CA LEU A 52 -4.70 -3.66 1.81
C LEU A 52 -6.15 -4.18 1.81
#